data_AF-A0AA36DHV7-F1
#
_entry.id   AF-A0AA36DHV7-F1
#
_cell.length_a   1.000
_cell.length_b   1.000
_cell.length_c   1.000
_cell.angle_alpha   90.00
_cell.angle_beta   90.00
_cell.angle_gamma   90.00
#
_symmetry.space_group_name_H-M   'P 1'
#
loop_
_entity.id
_entity.type
_entity.pdbx_description
1 polymer ?
#
loop_
_entity_poly.entity_id
_entity_poly.type
_entity_poly.pdbx_seq_one_letter_code
_entity_poly.pdbx_strand_id
1 'polypeptide(L)'
;MAEEEQLNARKERKQEWQNKATQLAKRYKFDDAEKIEGDVDEKNEKRLADKELVLVVKQRYGREDGYQSPWQFPEISTRQGEPLRQSAERCVGELLMGDVSIQGNAPISVFTLRYPKPMADAKKKSGSKVFFYNAILGAKTAIKLNTTEFPEYAWVSAEEFVKRVPGTNYRSAVRTSFLQ
;
A
#
# COMPACT_ATOMS: atom_id res chain seq x y z
N MET A 1 23.44 -26.17 -53.09
CA MET A 1 23.89 -24.80 -53.46
C MET A 1 22.91 -23.73 -52.97
N ALA A 2 21.90 -23.28 -53.75
CA ALA A 2 21.06 -22.13 -53.35
C ALA A 2 20.22 -22.36 -52.08
N GLU A 3 19.73 -23.58 -51.86
CA GLU A 3 18.92 -23.93 -50.68
C GLU A 3 19.76 -24.06 -49.40
N GLU A 4 20.99 -24.56 -49.50
CA GLU A 4 21.95 -24.62 -48.39
C GLU A 4 22.46 -23.23 -47.99
N GLU A 5 22.67 -22.35 -48.96
CA GLU A 5 23.07 -20.96 -48.72
C GLU A 5 21.97 -20.18 -47.99
N GLN A 6 20.71 -20.37 -48.39
CA GLN A 6 19.56 -19.82 -47.67
C GLN A 6 19.41 -20.41 -46.25
N LEU A 7 19.69 -21.71 -46.07
CA LEU A 7 19.65 -22.35 -44.76
C LEU A 7 20.74 -21.80 -43.83
N ASN A 8 21.95 -21.57 -44.34
CA ASN A 8 23.05 -20.98 -43.59
C ASN A 8 22.78 -19.51 -43.23
N ALA A 9 22.28 -18.70 -44.16
CA ALA A 9 21.87 -17.33 -43.87
C ALA A 9 20.77 -17.24 -42.79
N ARG A 10 19.85 -18.21 -42.74
CA ARG A 10 18.85 -18.32 -41.66
C ARG A 10 19.48 -18.66 -40.32
N LYS A 11 20.48 -19.56 -40.28
CA LYS A 11 21.20 -19.93 -39.06
C LYS A 11 22.01 -18.75 -38.50
N GLU A 12 22.75 -18.04 -39.36
CA GLU A 12 23.53 -16.86 -38.98
C GLU A 12 22.65 -15.76 -38.40
N ARG A 13 21.52 -15.46 -39.06
CA ARG A 13 20.55 -14.47 -38.57
C ARG A 13 19.98 -14.87 -37.21
N LYS A 14 19.65 -16.16 -37.02
CA LYS A 14 19.18 -16.68 -35.73
C LYS A 14 20.25 -16.50 -34.63
N GLN A 15 21.50 -16.76 -34.95
CA GLN A 15 22.62 -16.62 -34.01
C GLN A 15 22.90 -15.14 -33.68
N GLU A 16 22.82 -14.26 -34.67
CA GLU A 16 22.94 -12.81 -34.47
C GLU A 16 21.84 -12.29 -33.53
N TRP A 17 20.60 -12.75 -33.71
CA TRP A 17 19.48 -12.40 -32.85
C TRP A 17 19.66 -12.93 -31.43
N GLN A 18 20.14 -14.16 -31.27
CA GLN A 18 20.45 -14.72 -29.96
C GLN A 18 21.56 -13.92 -29.26
N ASN A 19 22.62 -13.56 -29.97
CA ASN A 19 23.71 -12.75 -29.42
C ASN A 19 23.22 -11.36 -28.98
N LYS A 20 22.39 -10.70 -29.79
CA LYS A 20 21.77 -9.42 -29.45
C LYS A 20 20.86 -9.55 -28.23
N ALA A 21 20.04 -10.61 -28.15
CA ALA A 21 19.19 -10.87 -26.99
C ALA A 21 20.02 -11.05 -25.71
N THR A 22 21.09 -11.85 -25.76
CA THR A 22 22.01 -12.05 -24.62
C THR A 22 22.73 -10.76 -24.21
N GLN A 23 23.14 -9.94 -25.17
CA GLN A 23 23.74 -8.63 -24.87
C GLN A 23 22.75 -7.69 -24.20
N LEU A 24 21.50 -7.66 -24.66
CA LEU A 24 20.44 -6.87 -24.04
C LEU A 24 20.14 -7.35 -22.62
N ALA A 25 19.99 -8.67 -22.43
CA ALA A 25 19.78 -9.26 -21.11
C ALA A 25 20.92 -8.90 -20.14
N LYS A 26 22.17 -8.99 -20.59
CA LYS A 26 23.33 -8.62 -19.77
C LYS A 26 23.40 -7.11 -19.48
N ARG A 27 23.07 -6.26 -20.46
CA ARG A 27 23.13 -4.80 -20.33
C ARG A 27 22.06 -4.26 -19.39
N TYR A 28 20.84 -4.75 -19.54
CA TYR A 28 19.67 -4.25 -18.81
C TYR A 28 19.31 -5.09 -17.59
N LYS A 29 19.95 -6.26 -17.42
CA LYS A 29 19.77 -7.17 -16.29
C LYS A 29 18.29 -7.47 -16.03
N PHE A 30 17.57 -7.90 -17.06
CA PHE A 30 16.14 -8.21 -16.94
C PHE A 30 15.85 -9.26 -15.84
N ASP A 31 16.83 -10.11 -15.54
CA ASP A 31 16.75 -11.16 -14.51
C ASP A 31 16.94 -10.63 -13.07
N ASP A 32 17.29 -9.36 -12.86
CA ASP A 32 17.45 -8.77 -11.52
C ASP A 32 16.11 -8.54 -10.79
N ALA A 33 14.97 -8.93 -11.38
CA ALA A 33 13.65 -8.87 -10.75
C ALA A 33 13.60 -9.64 -9.40
N GLU A 34 14.32 -10.76 -9.31
CA GLU A 34 14.44 -11.55 -8.06
C GLU A 34 15.13 -10.78 -6.92
N LYS A 35 15.92 -9.73 -7.21
CA LYS A 35 16.53 -8.90 -6.15
C LYS A 35 15.53 -7.97 -5.48
N ILE A 36 14.39 -7.72 -6.13
CA ILE A 36 13.27 -6.97 -5.56
C ILE A 36 12.43 -7.93 -4.71
N GLU A 37 12.17 -9.15 -5.20
CA GLU A 37 11.54 -10.26 -4.47
C GLU A 37 12.47 -10.84 -3.40
N GLY A 38 12.61 -10.12 -2.29
CA GLY A 38 13.47 -10.54 -1.19
C GLY A 38 13.88 -9.43 -0.25
N ASP A 39 13.49 -8.19 -0.53
CA ASP A 39 13.66 -7.11 0.42
C ASP A 39 12.75 -7.34 1.64
N VAL A 40 13.38 -7.55 2.79
CA VAL A 40 12.71 -7.78 4.07
C VAL A 40 12.30 -6.46 4.71
N ASP A 41 12.76 -5.31 4.17
CA ASP A 41 12.38 -4.01 4.68
C ASP A 41 10.91 -3.72 4.39
N GLU A 42 10.05 -3.96 5.37
CA GLU A 42 8.62 -3.66 5.32
C GLU A 42 8.34 -2.16 5.09
N LYS A 43 9.34 -1.26 5.17
CA LYS A 43 9.17 0.15 4.83
C LYS A 43 9.31 0.43 3.33
N ASN A 44 9.88 -0.48 2.56
CA ASN A 44 9.99 -0.36 1.12
C ASN A 44 8.66 -0.74 0.45
N GLU A 45 8.06 0.23 -0.26
CA GLU A 45 6.81 0.03 -0.99
C GLU A 45 6.95 -0.87 -2.24
N LYS A 46 8.19 -1.16 -2.67
CA LYS A 46 8.49 -1.93 -3.89
C LYS A 46 8.98 -3.35 -3.62
N ARG A 47 9.04 -3.80 -2.37
CA ARG A 47 9.64 -5.09 -1.98
C ARG A 47 8.93 -6.35 -2.50
N LEU A 48 7.67 -6.24 -2.92
CA LEU A 48 6.88 -7.35 -3.46
C LEU A 48 6.14 -6.84 -4.69
N ALA A 49 6.83 -6.81 -5.83
CA ALA A 49 6.30 -6.25 -7.07
C ALA A 49 5.16 -7.10 -7.68
N ASP A 50 5.08 -8.37 -7.29
CA ASP A 50 4.06 -9.34 -7.69
C ASP A 50 2.77 -9.24 -6.86
N LYS A 51 2.78 -8.49 -5.75
CA LYS A 51 1.67 -8.41 -4.80
C LYS A 51 1.21 -6.97 -4.59
N GLU A 52 -0.08 -6.82 -4.35
CA GLU A 52 -0.62 -5.57 -3.82
C GLU A 52 -0.19 -5.38 -2.37
N LEU A 53 0.46 -4.24 -2.10
CA LEU A 53 0.85 -3.83 -0.77
C LEU A 53 -0.05 -2.69 -0.29
N VAL A 54 -0.47 -2.78 0.97
CA VAL A 54 -1.20 -1.70 1.63
C VAL A 54 -0.38 -1.13 2.77
N LEU A 55 -0.58 0.15 3.04
CA LEU A 55 0.09 0.85 4.14
C LEU A 55 -0.68 0.64 5.44
N VAL A 56 -0.02 0.09 6.45
CA VAL A 56 -0.50 0.05 7.84
C VAL A 56 0.39 0.88 8.73
N VAL A 57 -0.19 1.49 9.76
CA VAL A 57 0.49 2.40 10.68
C VAL A 57 0.14 2.12 12.12
N LYS A 58 1.02 2.56 13.02
CA LYS A 58 0.66 2.89 14.40
C LYS A 58 0.56 4.40 14.53
N GLN A 59 -0.48 4.88 15.20
CA GLN A 59 -0.81 6.30 15.29
C GLN A 59 -0.90 6.75 16.75
N ARG A 60 -0.47 7.99 17.03
CA ARG A 60 -0.48 8.57 18.39
C ARG A 60 -1.75 9.35 18.72
N TYR A 61 -2.51 9.78 17.72
CA TYR A 61 -3.70 10.63 17.87
C TYR A 61 -3.42 11.94 18.62
N GLY A 62 -2.23 12.52 18.41
CA GLY A 62 -1.79 13.72 19.13
C GLY A 62 -1.63 13.54 20.64
N ARG A 63 -1.51 12.31 21.15
CA ARG A 63 -1.26 12.06 22.58
C ARG A 63 0.22 12.18 22.89
N GLU A 64 0.52 12.91 23.96
CA GLU A 64 1.89 13.13 24.45
C GLU A 64 2.36 12.04 25.45
N ASP A 65 1.47 11.15 25.86
CA ASP A 65 1.74 10.07 26.82
C ASP A 65 2.46 8.84 26.20
N GLY A 66 2.95 8.98 24.98
CA GLY A 66 3.64 7.91 24.25
C GLY A 66 2.72 6.79 23.75
N TYR A 67 1.39 6.95 23.84
CA TYR A 67 0.44 5.98 23.33
C TYR A 67 0.65 5.72 21.83
N GLN A 68 0.55 4.45 21.44
CA GLN A 68 0.50 4.02 20.04
C GLN A 68 -0.71 3.13 19.84
N SER A 69 -1.45 3.38 18.76
CA SER A 69 -2.54 2.50 18.36
C SER A 69 -2.04 1.10 18.02
N PRO A 70 -2.91 0.09 18.05
CA PRO A 70 -2.66 -1.15 17.33
C PRO A 70 -2.45 -0.86 15.83
N TRP A 71 -1.85 -1.82 15.11
CA TRP A 71 -1.70 -1.74 13.66
C TRP A 71 -3.06 -1.61 12.98
N GLN A 72 -3.21 -0.59 12.15
CA GLN A 72 -4.45 -0.27 11.44
C GLN A 72 -4.16 0.59 10.22
N PHE A 73 -5.18 0.88 9.42
CA PHE A 73 -5.07 1.90 8.37
C PHE A 73 -4.94 3.30 8.98
N PRO A 74 -4.25 4.22 8.29
CA PRO A 74 -4.24 5.63 8.66
C PRO A 74 -5.66 6.18 8.75
N GLU A 75 -5.99 6.84 9.86
CA GLU A 75 -7.31 7.40 10.06
C GLU A 75 -7.24 8.82 10.64
N ILE A 76 -8.29 9.59 10.39
CA ILE A 76 -8.44 10.92 10.97
C ILE A 76 -9.89 11.22 11.29
N SER A 77 -10.10 12.05 12.30
CA SER A 77 -11.44 12.55 12.61
C SER A 77 -11.91 13.55 11.54
N THR A 78 -13.12 13.34 11.03
CA THR A 78 -13.81 14.28 10.13
C THR A 78 -14.15 15.57 10.86
N ARG A 79 -13.87 16.71 10.22
CA ARG A 79 -14.25 18.03 10.75
C ARG A 79 -15.71 18.34 10.45
N GLN A 80 -16.34 19.21 11.25
CA GLN A 80 -17.73 19.59 11.01
C GLN A 80 -17.86 20.31 9.66
N GLY A 81 -18.76 19.83 8.80
CA GLY A 81 -18.97 20.37 7.46
C GLY A 81 -17.98 19.86 6.39
N GLU A 82 -17.01 19.02 6.76
CA GLU A 82 -16.05 18.42 5.82
C GLU A 82 -16.64 17.15 5.18
N PRO A 83 -16.67 17.05 3.84
CA PRO A 83 -17.01 15.80 3.15
C PRO A 83 -16.05 14.67 3.49
N LEU A 84 -16.56 13.43 3.58
CA LEU A 84 -15.75 12.26 3.93
C LEU A 84 -14.54 12.05 3.01
N ARG A 85 -14.70 12.29 1.71
CA ARG A 85 -13.59 12.23 0.75
C ARG A 85 -12.50 13.25 1.07
N GLN A 86 -12.87 14.49 1.41
CA GLN A 86 -11.89 15.52 1.79
C GLN A 86 -11.16 15.16 3.08
N SER A 87 -11.86 14.53 4.04
CA SER A 87 -11.19 13.97 5.23
C SER A 87 -10.16 12.89 4.86
N ALA A 88 -10.46 12.04 3.86
CA ALA A 88 -9.51 11.02 3.38
C ALA A 88 -8.30 11.66 2.66
N GLU A 89 -8.54 12.66 1.81
CA GLU A 89 -7.46 13.43 1.15
C GLU A 89 -6.56 14.12 2.19
N ARG A 90 -7.16 14.70 3.23
CA ARG A 90 -6.42 15.29 4.35
C ARG A 90 -5.65 14.25 5.17
N CYS A 91 -6.25 13.09 5.45
CA CYS A 91 -5.58 12.00 6.15
C CYS A 91 -4.28 11.59 5.43
N VAL A 92 -4.38 11.40 4.12
CA VAL A 92 -3.23 11.07 3.28
C VAL A 92 -2.22 12.21 3.22
N GLY A 93 -2.66 13.47 3.11
CA GLY A 93 -1.77 14.62 3.08
C GLY A 93 -1.03 14.89 4.40
N GLU A 94 -1.64 14.54 5.54
CA GLU A 94 -0.98 14.61 6.86
C GLU A 94 -0.02 13.43 7.10
N LEU A 95 -0.31 12.29 6.50
CA LEU A 95 0.49 11.07 6.59
C LEU A 95 1.72 11.13 5.68
N LEU A 96 1.51 11.36 4.38
CA LEU A 96 2.47 11.22 3.30
C LEU A 96 2.73 12.58 2.65
N MET A 97 3.99 12.99 2.59
CA MET A 97 4.39 14.06 1.67
C MET A 97 4.61 13.46 0.29
N GLY A 98 3.53 13.31 -0.49
CA GLY A 98 3.58 12.55 -1.72
C GLY A 98 2.40 12.72 -2.68
N ASP A 99 2.58 12.27 -3.93
CA ASP A 99 1.49 12.20 -4.91
C ASP A 99 0.66 10.95 -4.65
N VAL A 100 -0.49 11.15 -4.01
CA VAL A 100 -1.47 10.10 -3.70
C VAL A 100 -2.85 10.60 -4.10
N SER A 101 -3.59 9.76 -4.81
CA SER A 101 -4.93 10.10 -5.30
C SER A 101 -5.99 9.19 -4.68
N ILE A 102 -7.04 9.79 -4.12
CA ILE A 102 -8.21 9.06 -3.63
C ILE A 102 -9.08 8.64 -4.80
N GLN A 103 -9.48 7.36 -4.83
CA GLN A 103 -10.35 6.81 -5.85
C GLN A 103 -11.82 6.94 -5.47
N GLY A 104 -12.60 7.54 -6.38
CA GLY A 104 -14.04 7.70 -6.20
C GLY A 104 -14.42 8.73 -5.14
N ASN A 105 -15.73 8.97 -5.02
CA ASN A 105 -16.29 9.89 -4.01
C ASN A 105 -17.03 9.16 -2.88
N ALA A 106 -17.29 7.87 -3.04
CA ALA A 106 -17.96 7.05 -2.06
C ALA A 106 -16.94 6.19 -1.29
N PRO A 107 -17.15 5.95 0.00
CA PRO A 107 -16.33 5.01 0.74
C PRO A 107 -16.58 3.59 0.23
N ILE A 108 -15.52 2.78 0.19
CA ILE A 108 -15.58 1.37 -0.26
C ILE A 108 -16.22 0.47 0.80
N SER A 109 -16.10 0.86 2.08
CA SER A 109 -16.54 0.07 3.21
C SER A 109 -16.67 0.94 4.47
N VAL A 110 -17.35 0.39 5.48
CA VAL A 110 -17.54 1.02 6.78
C VAL A 110 -17.30 0.01 7.91
N PHE A 111 -16.57 0.45 8.93
CA PHE A 111 -16.42 -0.27 10.19
C PHE A 111 -17.11 0.50 11.31
N THR A 112 -17.98 -0.16 12.06
CA THR A 112 -18.69 0.45 13.21
C THR A 112 -18.09 -0.08 14.51
N LEU A 113 -17.53 0.82 15.30
CA LEU A 113 -17.00 0.55 16.63
C LEU A 113 -17.98 1.04 17.68
N ARG A 114 -18.43 0.15 18.57
CA ARG A 114 -19.22 0.53 19.75
C ARG A 114 -18.29 0.72 20.94
N TYR A 115 -18.49 1.80 21.68
CA TYR A 115 -17.69 2.07 22.88
C TYR A 115 -18.21 1.27 24.07
N PRO A 116 -17.33 0.71 24.93
CA PRO A 116 -17.72 0.18 26.22
C PRO A 116 -18.42 1.25 27.05
N LYS A 117 -19.40 0.87 27.90
CA LYS A 117 -20.22 1.82 28.69
C LYS A 117 -19.41 2.92 29.38
N PRO A 118 -18.29 2.63 30.10
CA PRO A 118 -17.52 3.67 30.78
C PRO A 118 -16.97 4.74 29.83
N MET A 119 -16.55 4.34 28.63
CA MET A 119 -16.03 5.24 27.61
C MET A 119 -17.15 5.99 26.88
N ALA A 120 -18.29 5.32 26.68
CA ALA A 120 -19.46 5.93 26.06
C ALA A 120 -20.01 7.08 26.91
N ASP A 121 -20.08 6.89 28.23
CA ASP A 121 -20.53 7.89 29.19
C ASP A 121 -19.54 9.07 29.26
N ALA A 122 -18.24 8.79 29.34
CA ALA A 122 -17.20 9.82 29.37
C ALA A 122 -17.18 10.68 28.09
N LYS A 123 -17.33 10.08 26.91
CA LYS A 123 -17.32 10.79 25.62
C LYS A 123 -18.71 11.30 25.19
N LYS A 124 -19.77 10.96 25.93
CA LYS A 124 -21.19 11.19 25.55
C LYS A 124 -21.50 10.71 24.12
N LYS A 125 -20.87 9.61 23.70
CA LYS A 125 -20.97 9.04 22.34
C LYS A 125 -21.05 7.52 22.44
N SER A 126 -21.95 6.91 21.68
CA SER A 126 -22.15 5.45 21.69
C SER A 126 -21.05 4.67 20.95
N GLY A 127 -20.27 5.35 20.10
CA GLY A 127 -19.26 4.71 19.26
C GLY A 127 -18.70 5.63 18.18
N SER A 128 -17.98 5.03 17.24
CA SER A 128 -17.48 5.66 16.02
C SER A 128 -17.78 4.82 14.78
N LYS A 129 -17.82 5.48 13.62
CA LYS A 129 -17.83 4.83 12.31
C LYS A 129 -16.59 5.27 11.55
N VAL A 130 -15.87 4.30 11.02
CA VAL A 130 -14.69 4.49 10.18
C VAL A 130 -15.11 4.18 8.75
N PHE A 131 -14.86 5.12 7.84
CA PHE A 131 -15.16 4.98 6.42
C PHE A 131 -13.85 4.81 5.66
N PHE A 132 -13.75 3.73 4.88
CA PHE A 132 -12.54 3.41 4.13
C PHE A 132 -12.64 3.95 2.70
N TYR A 133 -11.53 4.49 2.21
CA TYR A 133 -11.37 4.95 0.84
C TYR A 133 -10.13 4.29 0.24
N ASN A 134 -10.18 3.97 -1.06
CA ASN A 134 -9.01 3.51 -1.78
C ASN A 134 -8.16 4.70 -2.21
N ALA A 135 -6.85 4.55 -2.11
CA ALA A 135 -5.87 5.54 -2.50
C ALA A 135 -4.77 4.87 -3.32
N ILE A 136 -4.41 5.48 -4.45
CA ILE A 136 -3.31 5.00 -5.29
C ILE A 136 -2.09 5.91 -5.08
N LEU A 137 -0.96 5.27 -4.80
CA LEU A 137 0.34 5.91 -4.74
C LEU A 137 0.90 6.15 -6.15
N GLY A 138 1.24 7.40 -6.47
CA GLY A 138 1.84 7.77 -7.74
C GLY A 138 3.28 7.25 -7.89
N ALA A 139 3.65 6.83 -9.11
CA ALA A 139 4.90 6.12 -9.41
C ALA A 139 6.21 6.87 -9.12
N LYS A 140 6.18 8.20 -8.91
CA LYS A 140 7.38 9.05 -8.78
C LYS A 140 7.68 9.51 -7.35
N THR A 141 6.95 9.00 -6.37
CA THR A 141 6.96 9.58 -5.04
C THR A 141 7.79 8.76 -4.07
N ALA A 142 8.90 9.31 -3.60
CA ALA A 142 9.55 8.80 -2.39
C ALA A 142 8.65 9.15 -1.18
N ILE A 143 8.15 8.14 -0.51
CA ILE A 143 7.27 8.31 0.65
C ILE A 143 8.07 8.91 1.80
N LYS A 144 7.70 10.12 2.22
CA LYS A 144 8.12 10.71 3.49
C LYS A 144 6.93 10.75 4.41
N LEU A 145 7.02 9.98 5.49
CA LEU A 145 5.98 9.89 6.51
C LEU A 145 6.19 10.90 7.62
N ASN A 146 5.10 11.44 8.11
CA ASN A 146 5.09 12.25 9.31
C ASN A 146 5.29 11.37 10.56
N THR A 147 6.56 11.18 10.95
CA THR A 147 6.96 10.33 12.07
C THR A 147 6.52 10.84 13.44
N THR A 148 6.07 12.09 13.54
CA THR A 148 5.56 12.68 14.79
C THR A 148 4.24 12.01 15.19
N GLU A 149 3.31 11.89 14.26
CA GLU A 149 1.98 11.30 14.47
C GLU A 149 1.95 9.79 14.16
N PHE A 150 2.78 9.35 13.21
CA PHE A 150 2.88 7.98 12.73
C PHE A 150 4.27 7.39 13.01
N PRO A 151 4.55 6.98 14.27
CA PRO A 151 5.87 6.50 14.68
C PRO A 151 6.33 5.24 13.95
N GLU A 152 5.40 4.36 13.58
CA GLU A 152 5.68 3.12 12.87
C GLU A 152 4.72 2.93 11.70
N TYR A 153 5.25 2.38 10.62
CA TYR A 153 4.51 2.04 9.41
C TYR A 153 5.12 0.81 8.74
N ALA A 154 4.31 0.12 7.94
CA ALA A 154 4.73 -1.01 7.13
C ALA A 154 3.86 -1.13 5.87
N TRP A 155 4.46 -1.52 4.76
CA TRP A 155 3.81 -1.99 3.54
C TRP A 155 3.62 -3.50 3.64
N VAL A 156 2.37 -3.93 3.73
CA VAL A 156 2.00 -5.32 4.00
C VAL A 156 1.14 -5.88 2.88
N SER A 157 1.40 -7.13 2.53
CA SER A 157 0.52 -7.94 1.69
C SER A 157 -0.74 -8.36 2.46
N ALA A 158 -1.75 -8.87 1.75
CA ALA A 158 -2.98 -9.37 2.36
C ALA A 158 -2.74 -10.41 3.47
N GLU A 159 -1.78 -11.31 3.29
CA GLU A 159 -1.45 -12.35 4.26
C GLU A 159 -0.79 -11.79 5.53
N GLU A 160 0.13 -10.84 5.36
CA GLU A 160 0.79 -10.15 6.48
C GLU A 160 -0.19 -9.24 7.22
N PHE A 161 -1.10 -8.59 6.50
CA PHE A 161 -2.16 -7.77 7.08
C PHE A 161 -3.02 -8.57 8.06
N VAL A 162 -3.47 -9.77 7.66
CA VAL A 162 -4.29 -10.63 8.53
C VAL A 162 -3.55 -11.04 9.81
N LYS A 163 -2.23 -11.22 9.74
CA LYS A 163 -1.39 -11.56 10.90
C LYS A 163 -1.12 -10.35 11.81
N ARG A 164 -1.01 -9.16 11.24
CA ARG A 164 -0.53 -7.95 11.94
C ARG A 164 -1.66 -7.09 12.52
N VAL A 165 -2.77 -6.94 11.80
CA VAL A 165 -3.89 -6.09 12.21
C VAL A 165 -4.86 -6.88 13.11
N PRO A 166 -5.09 -6.43 14.35
CA PRO A 166 -6.02 -7.10 15.26
C PRO A 166 -7.48 -6.82 14.90
N GLY A 167 -8.38 -7.71 15.37
CA GLY A 167 -9.82 -7.52 15.25
C GLY A 167 -10.42 -8.13 13.99
N THR A 168 -11.16 -9.23 14.16
CA THR A 168 -11.82 -9.94 13.06
C THR A 168 -12.83 -9.06 12.31
N ASN A 169 -13.60 -8.24 13.02
CA ASN A 169 -14.59 -7.36 12.39
C ASN A 169 -13.95 -6.25 11.56
N TYR A 170 -12.80 -5.72 12.03
CA TYR A 170 -12.05 -4.71 11.29
C TYR A 170 -11.47 -5.33 10.01
N ARG A 171 -10.78 -6.47 10.13
CA ARG A 171 -10.25 -7.22 8.98
C ARG A 171 -11.34 -7.59 7.97
N SER A 172 -12.52 -7.98 8.44
CA SER A 172 -13.65 -8.30 7.56
C SER A 172 -14.17 -7.08 6.81
N ALA A 173 -14.14 -5.90 7.41
CA ALA A 173 -14.60 -4.67 6.76
C ALA A 173 -13.68 -4.25 5.60
N VAL A 174 -12.40 -4.56 5.68
CA VAL A 174 -11.36 -4.09 4.73
C VAL A 174 -10.84 -5.19 3.80
N ARG A 175 -11.42 -6.39 3.87
CA ARG A 175 -11.03 -7.51 3.00
C ARG A 175 -11.17 -7.16 1.51
N THR A 176 -12.14 -6.32 1.15
CA THR A 176 -12.37 -5.88 -0.23
C THR A 176 -11.24 -5.00 -0.78
N SER A 177 -10.42 -4.40 0.08
CA SER A 177 -9.27 -3.60 -0.33
C SER A 177 -8.13 -4.40 -0.97
N PHE A 178 -8.17 -5.74 -0.88
CA PHE A 178 -7.15 -6.66 -1.44
C PHE A 178 -7.67 -7.51 -2.62
N LEU A 179 -8.86 -7.18 -3.16
CA LEU A 179 -9.51 -7.96 -4.22
C LEU A 179 -9.52 -7.21 -5.56
N GLN A 180 -8.71 -6.16 -5.72
CA GLN A 180 -8.73 -5.32 -6.93
C GLN A 180 -7.84 -5.86 -8.04
#